data_AF-A0A7G5GWT7-F1
#
_entry.id   AF-A0A7G5GWT7-F1
#
_cell.length_a   1.000
_cell.length_b   1.000
_cell.length_c   1.000
_cell.angle_alpha   90.00
_cell.angle_beta   90.00
_cell.angle_gamma   90.00
#
_symmetry.space_group_name_H-M   'P 1'
#
loop_
_entity.id
_entity.type
_entity.pdbx_description
1 polymer ?
#
loop_
_entity_poly.entity_id
_entity_poly.type
_entity_poly.pdbx_seq_one_letter_code
_entity_poly.pdbx_strand_id
1 'polypeptide(L)'
;MINIEIAIYGSIQGKGMEDIFSSLVTIFDKENMSLIEKKDVLLYRDTFMEFSIEKFHENDFYFSGRYYKDESSLLSILFNISQKLNEEDIRSSFDYQLEDKEGNILSVEKRFIPHL
;
A
#
# COMPACT_ATOMS: atom_id res chain seq x y z
N MET A 1 4.34 24.74 10.67
CA MET A 1 4.68 23.88 9.52
C MET A 1 3.58 22.81 9.48
N ILE A 2 2.84 22.71 8.38
CA ILE A 2 1.81 21.66 8.23
C ILE A 2 2.57 20.35 8.03
N ASN A 3 2.27 19.34 8.86
CA ASN A 3 2.79 18.00 8.61
C ASN A 3 1.89 17.39 7.54
N ILE A 4 2.45 17.20 6.35
CA ILE A 4 1.76 16.63 5.20
C ILE A 4 2.05 15.12 5.19
N GLU A 5 1.01 14.33 4.94
CA GLU A 5 1.07 12.89 4.80
C GLU A 5 0.50 12.50 3.43
N ILE A 6 0.96 11.38 2.87
CA ILE A 6 0.39 10.83 1.64
C ILE A 6 -0.52 9.67 2.03
N ALA A 7 -1.82 9.84 1.85
CA ALA A 7 -2.79 8.77 1.99
C ALA A 7 -2.80 7.91 0.72
N ILE A 8 -2.86 6.59 0.91
CA ILE A 8 -2.85 5.60 -0.16
C ILE A 8 -4.09 4.74 -0.01
N TYR A 9 -4.76 4.50 -1.12
CA TYR A 9 -5.94 3.66 -1.20
C TYR A 9 -5.78 2.71 -2.39
N GLY A 10 -6.35 1.51 -2.31
CA GLY A 10 -6.23 0.59 -3.42
C GLY A 10 -7.06 -0.67 -3.29
N SER A 11 -7.03 -1.44 -4.37
CA SER A 11 -7.68 -2.74 -4.46
C SER A 11 -6.66 -3.78 -4.90
N ILE A 12 -6.71 -4.95 -4.28
CA ILE A 12 -5.94 -6.13 -4.69
C ILE A 12 -6.94 -7.23 -5.04
N GLN A 13 -6.80 -7.85 -6.21
CA GLN A 13 -7.71 -8.89 -6.71
C GLN A 13 -6.95 -10.09 -7.24
N GLY A 14 -7.38 -11.31 -6.88
CA GLY A 14 -6.88 -12.53 -7.50
C GLY A 14 -6.85 -13.74 -6.57
N LYS A 15 -5.85 -13.80 -5.68
CA LYS A 15 -5.54 -14.96 -4.82
C LYS A 15 -5.90 -14.72 -3.35
N GLY A 16 -5.60 -15.66 -2.46
CA GLY A 16 -5.89 -15.56 -1.03
C GLY A 16 -4.94 -14.62 -0.28
N MET A 17 -5.29 -14.27 0.97
CA MET A 17 -4.47 -13.41 1.84
C MET A 17 -3.05 -13.95 2.05
N GLU A 18 -2.90 -15.28 2.13
CA GLU A 18 -1.59 -15.92 2.32
C GLU A 18 -0.68 -15.76 1.09
N ASP A 19 -1.26 -15.77 -0.11
CA ASP A 19 -0.53 -15.51 -1.34
C ASP A 19 -0.06 -14.06 -1.38
N ILE A 20 -0.96 -13.11 -1.06
CA ILE A 20 -0.62 -11.68 -0.95
C ILE A 20 0.50 -11.46 0.07
N PHE A 21 0.39 -12.06 1.24
CA PHE A 21 1.44 -12.02 2.26
C PHE A 21 2.78 -12.53 1.72
N SER A 22 2.78 -13.71 1.09
CA SER A 22 3.99 -14.35 0.56
C SER A 22 4.65 -13.53 -0.55
N SER A 23 3.85 -12.87 -1.39
CA SER A 23 4.37 -11.95 -2.40
C SER A 23 5.06 -10.76 -1.73
N LEU A 24 4.38 -10.11 -0.79
CA LEU A 24 4.79 -8.82 -0.29
C LEU A 24 5.83 -8.87 0.83
N VAL A 25 5.91 -9.96 1.60
CA VAL A 25 6.92 -10.11 2.68
C VAL A 25 8.34 -9.91 2.16
N THR A 26 8.62 -10.30 0.92
CA THR A 26 9.95 -10.10 0.29
C THR A 26 10.32 -8.64 0.04
N ILE A 27 9.32 -7.76 -0.14
CA ILE A 27 9.52 -6.31 -0.25
C ILE A 27 9.71 -5.74 1.14
N PHE A 28 8.82 -6.09 2.06
CA PHE A 28 8.78 -5.53 3.40
C PHE A 28 9.97 -5.92 4.26
N ASP A 29 10.50 -7.13 4.10
CA ASP A 29 11.76 -7.55 4.72
C ASP A 29 12.94 -6.69 4.22
N LYS A 30 12.98 -6.34 2.93
CA LYS A 30 14.04 -5.47 2.36
C LYS A 30 13.94 -4.04 2.88
N GLU A 31 12.73 -3.54 3.06
CA GLU A 31 12.44 -2.19 3.58
C GLU A 31 12.50 -2.12 5.12
N ASN A 32 12.83 -3.22 5.82
CA ASN A 32 12.81 -3.33 7.29
C ASN A 32 11.44 -2.98 7.92
N MET A 33 10.35 -3.27 7.22
CA MET A 33 9.00 -3.07 7.75
C MET A 33 8.63 -4.19 8.71
N SER A 34 8.00 -3.81 9.82
CA SER A 34 7.54 -4.77 10.83
C SER A 34 6.12 -5.22 10.52
N LEU A 35 5.90 -6.53 10.48
CA LEU A 35 4.58 -7.13 10.48
C LEU A 35 3.97 -6.98 11.89
N ILE A 36 2.86 -6.25 11.99
CA ILE A 36 2.16 -5.99 13.25
C ILE A 36 1.02 -7.00 13.46
N GLU A 37 0.28 -7.31 12.39
CA GLU A 37 -0.84 -8.25 12.42
C GLU A 37 -0.89 -9.11 11.16
N LYS A 38 -1.16 -10.41 11.33
CA LYS A 38 -1.40 -11.39 10.27
C LYS A 38 -2.57 -12.30 10.65
N LYS A 39 -3.79 -11.77 10.54
CA LYS A 39 -5.05 -12.52 10.76
C LYS A 39 -6.05 -12.18 9.66
N ASP A 40 -7.11 -11.48 10.03
CA ASP A 40 -8.13 -10.97 9.09
C ASP A 40 -7.61 -9.76 8.30
N VAL A 41 -6.53 -9.17 8.80
CA VAL A 41 -5.79 -8.05 8.22
C VAL A 41 -4.31 -8.40 8.15
N LEU A 42 -3.64 -7.93 7.08
CA LEU A 42 -2.19 -7.78 7.06
C LEU A 42 -1.85 -6.33 7.38
N LEU A 43 -1.26 -6.08 8.55
CA LEU A 43 -0.86 -4.75 8.99
C LEU A 43 0.66 -4.68 9.07
N TYR A 44 1.26 -3.74 8.36
CA TYR A 44 2.70 -3.48 8.38
C TYR A 44 2.98 -2.03 8.76
N ARG A 45 4.10 -1.81 9.46
CA ARG A 45 4.54 -0.48 9.89
C ARG A 45 6.06 -0.38 9.91
N ASP A 46 6.56 0.76 9.47
CA ASP A 46 7.90 1.24 9.79
C ASP A 46 7.88 2.73 10.19
N THR A 47 9.02 3.42 10.11
CA THR A 47 9.11 4.86 10.44
C THR A 47 8.48 5.76 9.37
N PHE A 48 8.31 5.27 8.15
CA PHE A 48 7.94 6.07 6.98
C PHE A 48 6.62 5.65 6.34
N MET A 49 6.08 4.49 6.70
CA MET A 49 4.90 3.90 6.12
C MET A 49 4.14 3.06 7.13
N GLU A 50 2.82 3.17 7.05
CA GLU A 50 1.88 2.21 7.64
C GLU A 50 0.88 1.83 6.57
N PHE A 51 0.57 0.54 6.42
CA PHE A 51 -0.54 0.13 5.55
C PHE A 51 -1.21 -1.15 6.07
N SER A 52 -2.49 -1.28 5.72
CA SER A 52 -3.32 -2.45 5.96
C SER A 52 -3.78 -3.06 4.62
N ILE A 53 -3.91 -4.39 4.62
CA ILE A 53 -4.63 -5.14 3.57
C ILE A 53 -5.74 -5.93 4.25
N GLU A 54 -6.98 -5.65 3.87
CA GLU A 54 -8.17 -6.16 4.53
C GLU A 54 -9.05 -6.88 3.51
N LYS A 55 -9.59 -8.04 3.88
CA LYS A 55 -10.48 -8.78 2.98
C LYS A 55 -11.82 -8.05 2.86
N PHE A 56 -12.23 -7.73 1.63
CA PHE A 56 -13.54 -7.17 1.32
C PHE A 56 -14.53 -8.25 0.86
N HIS A 57 -14.11 -9.09 -0.09
CA HIS A 57 -14.86 -10.24 -0.59
C HIS A 57 -13.90 -11.44 -0.83
N GLU A 58 -14.42 -12.60 -1.25
CA GLU A 58 -13.56 -13.69 -1.71
C GLU A 58 -12.62 -13.21 -2.82
N ASN A 59 -11.31 -13.31 -2.55
CA ASN A 59 -10.22 -12.89 -3.43
C ASN A 59 -10.18 -11.40 -3.82
N ASP A 60 -10.93 -10.55 -3.11
CA ASP A 60 -10.90 -9.09 -3.25
C ASP A 60 -10.51 -8.44 -1.91
N PHE A 61 -9.51 -7.56 -1.95
CA PHE A 61 -8.93 -6.95 -0.77
C PHE A 61 -8.83 -5.44 -0.96
N TYR A 62 -9.05 -4.73 0.13
CA TYR A 62 -8.81 -3.30 0.23
C TYR A 62 -7.39 -3.07 0.75
N PHE A 63 -6.65 -2.19 0.09
CA PHE A 63 -5.36 -1.68 0.55
C PHE A 63 -5.56 -0.25 1.04
N SER A 64 -5.05 0.06 2.22
CA SER A 64 -5.02 1.43 2.72
C SER A 64 -3.73 1.73 3.44
N GLY A 65 -3.24 2.95 3.37
CA GLY A 65 -2.00 3.30 4.06
C GLY A 65 -1.70 4.78 4.15
N ARG A 66 -0.66 5.08 4.90
CA ARG A 66 -0.08 6.41 5.13
C ARG A 66 1.40 6.35 4.85
N TYR A 67 1.91 7.35 4.14
CA TYR A 67 3.33 7.50 3.86
C TYR A 67 3.83 8.90 4.27
N TYR A 68 4.99 8.93 4.93
CA TYR A 68 5.48 10.10 5.66
C TYR A 68 6.76 10.71 5.05
N LYS A 69 7.15 10.31 3.83
CA LYS A 69 8.26 10.93 3.06
C LYS A 69 7.71 11.63 1.81
N ASP A 70 8.48 11.65 0.73
CA ASP A 70 8.17 12.31 -0.53
C ASP A 70 7.42 11.40 -1.52
N GLU A 71 6.68 12.03 -2.43
CA GLU A 71 5.87 11.35 -3.45
C GLU A 71 6.71 10.43 -4.35
N SER A 72 7.93 10.81 -4.73
CA SER A 72 8.77 10.00 -5.61
C SER A 72 9.15 8.66 -4.97
N SER A 73 9.50 8.67 -3.68
CA SER A 73 9.77 7.45 -2.92
C SER A 73 8.53 6.57 -2.80
N LEU A 74 7.34 7.16 -2.58
CA LEU A 74 6.08 6.41 -2.59
C LEU A 74 5.86 5.69 -3.92
N LEU A 75 6.04 6.39 -5.05
CA LEU A 75 5.83 5.82 -6.38
C LEU A 75 6.75 4.61 -6.62
N SER A 76 8.00 4.66 -6.14
CA SER A 76 8.92 3.52 -6.23
C SER A 76 8.43 2.32 -5.41
N ILE A 77 7.86 2.54 -4.22
CA ILE A 77 7.32 1.47 -3.37
C ILE A 77 6.08 0.86 -4.02
N LEU A 78 5.14 1.68 -4.48
CA LEU A 78 3.93 1.21 -5.17
C LEU A 78 4.28 0.44 -6.45
N PHE A 79 5.30 0.87 -7.19
CA PHE A 79 5.82 0.13 -8.34
C PHE A 79 6.33 -1.27 -7.93
N ASN A 80 7.17 -1.36 -6.90
CA ASN A 80 7.68 -2.64 -6.41
C ASN A 80 6.55 -3.56 -5.95
N ILE A 81 5.57 -3.03 -5.21
CA ILE A 81 4.37 -3.76 -4.77
C ILE A 81 3.59 -4.28 -5.98
N SER A 82 3.25 -3.41 -6.94
CA SER A 82 2.49 -3.80 -8.13
C SER A 82 3.22 -4.84 -8.98
N GLN A 83 4.54 -4.70 -9.18
CA GLN A 83 5.34 -5.69 -9.91
C GLN A 83 5.30 -7.05 -9.23
N LYS A 84 5.54 -7.08 -7.91
CA LYS A 84 5.61 -8.34 -7.16
C LYS A 84 4.27 -9.06 -7.07
N LEU A 85 3.16 -8.32 -6.96
CA LEU A 85 1.82 -8.90 -7.05
C LEU A 85 1.54 -9.45 -8.45
N ASN A 86 1.94 -8.70 -9.49
CA ASN A 86 1.72 -9.11 -10.88
C ASN A 86 2.53 -10.37 -11.27
N GLU A 87 3.74 -10.55 -10.74
CA GLU A 87 4.53 -11.79 -10.89
C GLU A 87 3.78 -13.04 -10.40
N GLU A 88 2.83 -12.86 -9.48
CA GLU A 88 2.04 -13.93 -8.86
C GLU A 88 0.60 -13.98 -9.40
N ASP A 89 0.33 -13.34 -10.54
CA ASP A 89 -1.00 -13.19 -11.15
C ASP A 89 -2.03 -12.48 -10.24
N ILE A 90 -1.56 -11.63 -9.31
CA ILE A 90 -2.40 -10.82 -8.42
C ILE A 90 -2.47 -9.39 -8.98
N ARG A 91 -3.69 -8.92 -9.28
CA ARG A 91 -3.92 -7.57 -9.81
C ARG A 91 -3.97 -6.57 -8.66
N SER A 92 -3.39 -5.38 -8.88
CA SER A 92 -3.46 -4.27 -7.93
C SER A 92 -3.76 -2.96 -8.65
N SER A 93 -4.47 -2.07 -7.95
CA SER A 93 -4.69 -0.68 -8.35
C SER A 93 -4.53 0.19 -7.12
N PHE A 94 -3.80 1.30 -7.26
CA PHE A 94 -3.55 2.24 -6.17
C PHE A 94 -3.87 3.66 -6.61
N ASP A 95 -4.49 4.41 -5.71
CA ASP A 95 -4.73 5.84 -5.82
C ASP A 95 -4.11 6.49 -4.55
N TYR A 96 -3.66 7.74 -4.64
CA TYR A 96 -3.03 8.43 -3.52
C TYR A 96 -3.30 9.93 -3.54
N GLN A 97 -3.23 10.57 -2.38
CA GLN A 97 -3.45 12.01 -2.24
C GLN A 97 -2.68 12.59 -1.04
N LEU A 98 -2.38 13.88 -1.11
CA LEU A 98 -1.81 14.62 0.02
C LEU A 98 -2.93 14.98 1.01
N GLU A 99 -2.71 14.67 2.27
CA GLU A 99 -3.58 15.02 3.39
C GLU A 99 -2.75 15.72 4.48
N ASP A 100 -3.41 16.53 5.32
CA ASP A 100 -2.83 16.91 6.61
C ASP A 100 -3.08 15.82 7.67
N LYS A 101 -2.55 16.04 8.89
CA LYS A 101 -2.72 15.13 10.02
C LYS A 101 -4.17 14.95 10.50
N GLU A 102 -5.08 15.84 10.10
CA GLU A 102 -6.50 15.75 10.41
C GLU A 102 -7.28 15.00 9.32
N GLY A 103 -6.61 14.61 8.23
CA GLY A 103 -7.20 13.94 7.07
C GLY A 103 -7.83 14.92 6.08
N ASN A 104 -7.57 16.22 6.19
CA ASN A 104 -8.06 17.18 5.20
C ASN A 104 -7.27 17.04 3.91
N ILE A 105 -8.00 16.90 2.80
CA ILE A 105 -7.43 16.73 1.47
C ILE A 105 -6.76 18.03 1.02
N LEU A 106 -5.46 17.95 0.71
CA LEU A 106 -4.63 19.07 0.24
C LEU A 106 -4.37 19.03 -1.27
N SER A 107 -4.59 17.87 -1.92
CA SER A 107 -4.43 17.69 -3.37
C SER A 107 -5.55 16.84 -3.96
N VAL A 108 -5.79 16.98 -5.27
CA VAL A 108 -6.64 16.03 -6.00
C VAL A 108 -6.05 14.62 -5.90
N GLU A 109 -6.91 13.62 -5.77
CA GLU A 109 -6.54 12.21 -5.84
C GLU A 109 -5.84 11.88 -7.17
N LYS A 110 -4.70 11.19 -7.08
CA LYS A 110 -3.89 10.77 -8.21
C LYS A 110 -3.92 9.26 -8.32
N ARG A 111 -4.13 8.76 -9.55
CA ARG A 111 -3.99 7.35 -9.86
C ARG A 111 -2.52 6.97 -10.04
N PHE A 112 -2.09 5.92 -9.37
CA PHE A 112 -0.82 5.27 -9.66
C PHE A 112 -0.95 4.43 -10.94
N ILE A 113 -0.05 4.66 -11.91
CA ILE A 113 0.01 3.92 -13.16
C ILE A 113 1.40 3.25 -13.22
N PRO A 114 1.50 1.91 -13.17
CA PRO A 114 2.78 1.19 -13.06
C PRO A 114 3.75 1.32 -14.26
N HIS A 115 3.45 2.17 -15.25
CA HIS A 115 4.12 2.21 -16.56
C HIS A 115 4.38 3.64 -17.10
N LEU A 116 4.52 4.63 -16.21
CA LEU A 116 5.05 5.95 -16.56
C LEU A 116 6.39 6.19 -15.88
#